data_AF-A0A6A6V571-F1
#
_entry.id   AF-A0A6A6V571-F1
#
_cell.length_a   1.000
_cell.length_b   1.000
_cell.length_c   1.000
_cell.angle_alpha   90.00
_cell.angle_beta   90.00
_cell.angle_gamma   90.00
#
_symmetry.space_group_name_H-M   'P 1'
#
loop_
_entity.id
_entity.type
_entity.pdbx_description
1 polymer ?
#
loop_
_entity_poly.entity_id
_entity_poly.type
_entity_poly.pdbx_seq_one_letter_code
_entity_poly.pdbx_strand_id
1 'polypeptide(L)'
;MASQYSFPDIESQLATFKRSDEARERLLENIVRQYGALLEEHNIVCADFMHERDSRRRIQLDVQKAEKQALDAQQQLEKQSAAYDEHGFVLCLIDGDGVIFRDALLAAGTTGGSEAASKLHDAIRAHIEGHNKKAAHWTLVTHIYLSLEQLGKTLVKCGVLKHHEELRAFAQAFNVNQPLFNIIDVGYGKERADYKIKETLRAFIDNPTCKHIYFGGCHDTGYLVNFEKYKHNEEISKRITLIEATTPHGLFEALPFDRTRFDAVFRNEELRALSPIAQTQKPASLPFRNSNGTVNGHSEPSSSSPTTDKTTGTSNYAIISRASPAAHTITPSTKATDTDSNRWIYFNKDDQRLDEPLPPKTPRAEAALEERMKRGKKLCNQYHLSGYCGKGASCPYQHAPDLNPAEKNALRYLARRLPCNPYCERFDCYLGHSCHLEAEGYCKFGQSCNFKEVHRMDKRKHTRMDLDGNFEKNINGQWQRILDV
;
A
#
# COMPACT_ATOMS: atom_id res chain seq x y z
N MET A 1 77.69 -34.18 -71.83
CA MET A 1 76.22 -34.05 -71.76
C MET A 1 75.89 -32.70 -71.14
N ALA A 2 75.65 -31.68 -71.95
CA ALA A 2 75.16 -30.37 -71.51
C ALA A 2 74.39 -29.78 -72.71
N SER A 3 73.10 -29.48 -72.53
CA SER A 3 72.20 -29.10 -73.63
C SER A 3 71.14 -28.11 -73.14
N GLN A 4 70.82 -27.14 -73.99
CA GLN A 4 69.53 -26.43 -74.01
C GLN A 4 69.06 -25.76 -72.70
N TYR A 5 69.90 -24.90 -72.11
CA TYR A 5 69.39 -23.71 -71.43
C TYR A 5 70.13 -22.46 -71.92
N SER A 6 69.35 -21.44 -72.29
CA SER A 6 69.86 -20.15 -72.78
C SER A 6 69.96 -19.18 -71.61
N PHE A 7 71.08 -18.47 -71.46
CA PHE A 7 71.30 -17.54 -70.33
C PHE A 7 70.13 -16.55 -70.10
N PRO A 8 69.59 -15.87 -71.14
CA PRO A 8 68.41 -14.99 -71.01
C PRO A 8 67.14 -15.66 -70.45
N ASP A 9 66.98 -16.98 -70.63
CA ASP A 9 65.81 -17.71 -70.10
C ASP A 9 65.91 -17.88 -68.58
N ILE A 10 67.11 -18.11 -68.06
CA ILE A 10 67.39 -18.18 -66.62
C ILE A 10 67.20 -16.80 -65.96
N GLU A 11 67.63 -15.72 -66.63
CA GLU A 11 67.40 -14.34 -66.14
C GLU A 11 65.91 -13.99 -66.11
N SER A 12 65.14 -14.40 -67.13
CA SER A 12 63.68 -14.23 -67.20
C SER A 12 62.97 -14.97 -66.06
N GLN A 13 63.36 -16.22 -65.78
CA GLN A 13 62.85 -17.00 -64.66
C GLN A 13 63.18 -16.34 -63.31
N LEU A 14 64.42 -15.89 -63.10
CA LEU A 14 64.83 -15.17 -61.88
C LEU A 14 64.05 -13.85 -61.69
N ALA A 15 63.82 -13.08 -62.76
CA ALA A 15 63.01 -11.86 -62.73
C ALA A 15 61.51 -12.13 -62.49
N THR A 16 61.05 -13.38 -62.69
CA THR A 16 59.69 -13.83 -62.39
C THR A 16 59.57 -14.28 -60.94
N PHE A 17 60.55 -15.04 -60.41
CA PHE A 17 60.63 -15.39 -58.99
C PHE A 17 60.66 -14.14 -58.10
N LYS A 18 61.49 -13.13 -58.42
CA LYS A 18 61.55 -11.87 -57.66
C LYS A 18 60.20 -11.16 -57.58
N ARG A 19 59.46 -11.07 -58.70
CA ARG A 19 58.10 -10.50 -58.73
C ARG A 19 57.09 -11.32 -57.92
N SER A 20 57.24 -12.64 -57.87
CA SER A 20 56.41 -13.52 -57.05
C SER A 20 56.68 -13.30 -55.54
N ASP A 21 57.94 -13.13 -55.16
CA ASP A 21 58.30 -12.85 -53.76
C ASP A 21 57.90 -11.44 -53.33
N GLU A 22 58.08 -10.40 -54.15
CA GLU A 22 57.52 -9.07 -53.87
C GLU A 22 56.00 -9.09 -53.71
N ALA A 23 55.27 -9.88 -54.52
CA ALA A 23 53.82 -10.02 -54.40
C ALA A 23 53.43 -10.77 -53.11
N ARG A 24 54.22 -11.78 -52.71
CA ARG A 24 54.05 -12.54 -51.47
C ARG A 24 54.34 -11.69 -50.23
N GLU A 25 55.38 -10.88 -50.26
CA GLU A 25 55.75 -9.94 -49.19
C GLU A 25 54.64 -8.90 -48.98
N ARG A 26 54.19 -8.22 -50.05
CA ARG A 26 53.06 -7.28 -49.99
C ARG A 26 51.77 -7.94 -49.51
N LEU A 27 51.53 -9.22 -49.82
CA LEU A 27 50.36 -9.95 -49.29
C LEU A 27 50.50 -10.17 -47.77
N LEU A 28 51.67 -10.57 -47.29
CA LEU A 28 51.94 -10.76 -45.86
C LEU A 28 51.83 -9.44 -45.08
N GLU A 29 52.38 -8.34 -45.60
CA GLU A 29 52.22 -6.99 -45.02
C GLU A 29 50.73 -6.60 -44.91
N ASN A 30 49.93 -6.87 -45.95
CA ASN A 30 48.50 -6.59 -45.93
C ASN A 30 47.75 -7.46 -44.91
N ILE A 31 48.08 -8.75 -44.79
CA ILE A 31 47.49 -9.65 -43.80
C ILE A 31 47.83 -9.18 -42.37
N VAL A 32 49.09 -8.85 -42.09
CA VAL A 32 49.51 -8.35 -40.75
C VAL A 32 48.81 -7.02 -40.43
N ARG A 33 48.69 -6.12 -41.40
CA ARG A 33 47.98 -4.84 -41.25
C ARG A 33 46.48 -5.01 -41.00
N GLN A 34 45.82 -5.93 -41.71
CA GLN A 34 44.41 -6.26 -41.50
C GLN A 34 44.18 -6.93 -40.15
N TYR A 35 45.05 -7.87 -39.76
CA TYR A 35 44.97 -8.55 -38.46
C TYR A 35 45.20 -7.57 -37.29
N GLY A 36 46.15 -6.64 -37.42
CA GLY A 36 46.35 -5.58 -36.42
C GLY A 36 45.14 -4.64 -36.27
N ALA A 37 44.49 -4.27 -37.37
CA ALA A 37 43.26 -3.48 -37.33
C ALA A 37 42.09 -4.26 -36.70
N LEU A 38 41.92 -5.54 -37.06
CA LEU A 38 40.89 -6.41 -36.51
C LEU A 38 41.06 -6.67 -35.01
N LEU A 39 42.30 -6.79 -34.52
CA LEU A 39 42.58 -6.89 -33.09
C LEU A 39 42.19 -5.62 -32.33
N GLU A 40 42.43 -4.44 -32.89
CA GLU A 40 42.05 -3.18 -32.25
C GLU A 40 40.52 -2.99 -32.23
N GLU A 41 39.84 -3.30 -33.34
CA GLU A 41 38.37 -3.29 -33.42
C GLU A 41 37.75 -4.28 -32.43
N HIS A 42 38.27 -5.50 -32.34
CA HIS A 42 37.89 -6.50 -31.32
C HIS A 42 38.10 -5.97 -29.88
N ASN A 43 39.24 -5.34 -29.58
CA ASN A 43 39.50 -4.78 -28.25
C ASN A 43 38.49 -3.69 -27.86
N ILE A 44 38.10 -2.84 -28.82
CA ILE A 44 37.08 -1.80 -28.63
C ILE A 44 35.71 -2.45 -28.37
N VAL A 45 35.29 -3.40 -29.21
CA VAL A 45 34.00 -4.11 -29.07
C VAL A 45 33.92 -4.85 -27.73
N CYS A 46 35.00 -5.51 -27.29
CA CYS A 46 35.06 -6.13 -25.96
C CYS A 46 34.89 -5.12 -24.82
N ALA A 47 35.55 -3.95 -24.91
CA ALA A 47 35.45 -2.91 -23.88
C ALA A 47 34.04 -2.31 -23.79
N ASP A 48 33.42 -2.01 -24.93
CA ASP A 48 32.04 -1.50 -25.01
C ASP A 48 31.01 -2.54 -24.53
N PHE A 49 31.18 -3.81 -24.91
CA PHE A 49 30.34 -4.91 -24.44
C PHE A 49 30.42 -5.09 -22.91
N MET A 50 31.63 -5.04 -22.33
CA MET A 50 31.82 -5.08 -20.88
C MET A 50 31.14 -3.89 -20.19
N HIS A 51 31.22 -2.69 -20.77
CA HIS A 51 30.57 -1.50 -20.24
C HIS A 51 29.04 -1.63 -20.26
N GLU A 52 28.45 -2.03 -21.39
CA GLU A 52 27.01 -2.17 -21.53
C GLU A 52 26.45 -3.31 -20.65
N ARG A 53 27.17 -4.43 -20.53
CA ARG A 53 26.84 -5.52 -19.61
C ARG A 53 26.73 -5.03 -18.16
N ASP A 54 27.71 -4.27 -17.68
CA ASP A 54 27.73 -3.77 -16.30
C ASP A 54 26.80 -2.56 -16.09
N SER A 55 26.51 -1.78 -17.14
CA SER A 55 25.43 -0.79 -17.19
C SER A 55 24.06 -1.45 -16.99
N ARG A 56 23.73 -2.46 -17.82
CA ARG A 56 22.49 -3.23 -17.76
C ARG A 56 22.25 -3.85 -16.39
N ARG A 57 23.29 -4.46 -15.80
CA ARG A 57 23.24 -5.05 -14.44
C ARG A 57 22.93 -4.01 -13.35
N ARG A 58 23.48 -2.79 -13.48
CA ARG A 58 23.21 -1.67 -12.57
C ARG A 58 21.75 -1.21 -12.68
N ILE A 59 21.29 -0.98 -13.90
CA ILE A 59 19.90 -0.59 -14.19
C ILE A 59 18.92 -1.65 -13.64
N GLN A 60 19.21 -2.94 -13.82
CA GLN A 60 18.40 -4.04 -13.27
C GLN A 60 18.29 -3.98 -11.73
N LEU A 61 19.36 -3.63 -11.01
CA LEU A 61 19.33 -3.43 -9.55
C LEU A 61 18.54 -2.19 -9.14
N ASP A 62 18.66 -1.10 -9.88
CA ASP A 62 18.03 0.18 -9.53
C ASP A 62 16.52 0.16 -9.84
N VAL A 63 16.09 -0.54 -10.89
CA VAL A 63 14.67 -0.86 -11.14
C VAL A 63 14.09 -1.69 -9.99
N GLN A 64 14.75 -2.78 -9.58
CA GLN A 64 14.27 -3.63 -8.48
C GLN A 64 14.15 -2.87 -7.14
N LYS A 65 15.03 -1.90 -6.88
CA LYS A 65 14.91 -1.00 -5.72
C LYS A 65 13.71 -0.05 -5.87
N ALA A 66 13.54 0.55 -7.05
CA ALA A 66 12.45 1.51 -7.30
C ALA A 66 11.07 0.85 -7.25
N GLU A 67 10.88 -0.31 -7.87
CA GLU A 67 9.65 -1.12 -7.79
C GLU A 67 9.30 -1.44 -6.34
N LYS A 68 10.28 -1.85 -5.54
CA LYS A 68 10.09 -2.11 -4.12
C LYS A 68 9.73 -0.84 -3.34
N GLN A 69 10.44 0.27 -3.57
CA GLN A 69 10.15 1.54 -2.91
C GLN A 69 8.75 2.05 -3.23
N ALA A 70 8.28 1.88 -4.47
CA ALA A 70 6.91 2.20 -4.86
C ALA A 70 5.88 1.32 -4.12
N LEU A 71 6.13 0.01 -4.00
CA LEU A 71 5.26 -0.91 -3.26
C LEU A 71 5.23 -0.63 -1.74
N ASP A 72 6.40 -0.38 -1.13
CA ASP A 72 6.51 -0.05 0.30
C ASP A 72 5.81 1.31 0.58
N ALA A 73 5.94 2.30 -0.33
CA ALA A 73 5.26 3.60 -0.23
C ALA A 73 3.74 3.51 -0.44
N GLN A 74 3.26 2.70 -1.40
CA GLN A 74 1.84 2.45 -1.60
C GLN A 74 1.21 1.84 -0.34
N GLN A 75 1.84 0.81 0.23
CA GLN A 75 1.36 0.20 1.48
C GLN A 75 1.38 1.17 2.66
N GLN A 76 2.27 2.16 2.69
CA GLN A 76 2.28 3.21 3.71
C GLN A 76 1.10 4.19 3.50
N LEU A 77 0.83 4.60 2.26
CA LEU A 77 -0.30 5.45 1.92
C LEU A 77 -1.65 4.79 2.22
N GLU A 78 -1.81 3.50 1.89
CA GLU A 78 -3.01 2.72 2.20
C GLU A 78 -3.27 2.63 3.71
N LYS A 79 -2.23 2.38 4.52
CA LYS A 79 -2.32 2.36 5.99
C LYS A 79 -2.69 3.74 6.57
N GLN A 80 -2.13 4.82 6.01
CA GLN A 80 -2.43 6.18 6.43
C GLN A 80 -3.87 6.58 6.06
N SER A 81 -4.34 6.19 4.87
CA SER A 81 -5.73 6.36 4.44
C SER A 81 -6.71 5.62 5.36
N ALA A 82 -6.41 4.36 5.71
CA ALA A 82 -7.21 3.58 6.64
C ALA A 82 -7.31 4.24 8.03
N ALA A 83 -6.21 4.77 8.58
CA ALA A 83 -6.21 5.49 9.85
C ALA A 83 -7.05 6.79 9.80
N TYR A 84 -7.06 7.51 8.68
CA TYR A 84 -7.95 8.66 8.48
C TYR A 84 -9.43 8.28 8.30
N ASP A 85 -9.75 7.05 7.90
CA ASP A 85 -11.11 6.51 7.84
C ASP A 85 -11.61 5.97 9.19
N GLU A 86 -10.71 5.44 10.01
CA GLU A 86 -10.97 5.03 11.40
C GLU A 86 -11.27 6.25 12.29
N HIS A 87 -10.43 7.29 12.24
CA HIS A 87 -10.63 8.53 13.01
C HIS A 87 -11.50 9.57 12.27
N GLY A 88 -12.50 9.10 11.53
CA GLY A 88 -13.47 9.95 10.81
C GLY A 88 -14.49 10.61 11.74
N PHE A 89 -14.94 11.81 11.37
CA PHE A 89 -16.02 12.51 12.06
C PHE A 89 -17.03 13.14 11.08
N VAL A 90 -18.25 13.33 11.57
CA VAL A 90 -19.35 14.03 10.90
C VAL A 90 -19.53 15.37 11.61
N LEU A 91 -19.66 16.45 10.83
CA LEU A 91 -19.91 17.79 11.34
C LEU A 91 -21.36 18.19 11.07
N CYS A 92 -22.07 18.70 12.06
CA CYS A 92 -23.40 19.28 11.91
C CYS A 92 -23.35 20.76 12.29
N LEU A 93 -23.58 21.64 11.32
CA LEU A 93 -23.63 23.10 11.51
C LEU A 93 -25.08 23.56 11.38
N ILE A 94 -25.62 24.17 12.43
CA ILE A 94 -27.01 24.62 12.47
C ILE A 94 -27.08 26.10 12.83
N ASP A 95 -27.85 26.84 12.04
CA ASP A 95 -28.32 28.18 12.37
C ASP A 95 -29.62 28.06 13.18
N GLY A 96 -29.51 28.25 14.50
CA GLY A 96 -30.59 28.00 15.44
C GLY A 96 -31.65 29.11 15.49
N ASP A 97 -31.44 30.25 14.83
CA ASP A 97 -32.46 31.30 14.71
C ASP A 97 -33.54 30.90 13.67
N GLY A 98 -33.18 30.07 12.67
CA GLY A 98 -34.11 29.48 11.70
C GLY A 98 -34.46 28.00 11.94
N VAL A 99 -33.54 27.19 12.49
CA VAL A 99 -33.75 25.76 12.76
C VAL A 99 -34.07 25.55 14.25
N ILE A 100 -35.34 25.77 14.57
CA ILE A 100 -35.84 25.85 15.95
C ILE A 100 -36.31 24.47 16.44
N PHE A 101 -35.94 24.10 17.67
CA PHE A 101 -36.39 22.86 18.33
C PHE A 101 -37.92 22.81 18.56
N ARG A 102 -38.49 21.61 18.65
CA ARG A 102 -39.92 21.42 18.97
C ARG A 102 -40.29 22.06 20.30
N ASP A 103 -41.46 22.68 20.33
CA ASP A 103 -42.04 23.38 21.48
C ASP A 103 -42.14 22.49 22.73
N ALA A 104 -42.46 21.19 22.55
CA ALA A 104 -42.49 20.22 23.64
C ALA A 104 -41.10 19.95 24.27
N LEU A 105 -40.02 20.02 23.48
CA LEU A 105 -38.65 19.90 23.98
C LEU A 105 -38.21 21.21 24.65
N LEU A 106 -38.53 22.37 24.06
CA LEU A 106 -38.23 23.68 24.62
C LEU A 106 -38.94 23.91 25.97
N ALA A 107 -40.24 23.65 26.04
CA ALA A 107 -41.04 23.80 27.26
C ALA A 107 -40.69 22.79 28.37
N ALA A 108 -40.00 21.70 28.04
CA ALA A 108 -39.44 20.75 29.01
C ALA A 108 -38.08 21.21 29.59
N GLY A 109 -37.52 22.34 29.13
CA GLY A 109 -36.33 22.97 29.70
C GLY A 109 -35.13 22.01 29.78
N THR A 110 -34.62 21.77 30.98
CA THR A 110 -33.47 20.88 31.23
C THR A 110 -33.67 19.47 30.67
N THR A 111 -34.82 18.81 30.92
CA THR A 111 -35.02 17.43 30.45
C THR A 111 -35.16 17.39 28.93
N GLY A 112 -35.87 18.36 28.35
CA GLY A 112 -36.02 18.51 26.91
C GLY A 112 -34.74 18.85 26.17
N GLY A 113 -33.80 19.57 26.81
CA GLY A 113 -32.46 19.83 26.24
C GLY A 113 -31.63 18.56 26.08
N SER A 114 -31.61 17.71 27.12
CA SER A 114 -30.97 16.40 27.05
C SER A 114 -31.66 15.46 26.05
N GLU A 115 -33.00 15.42 26.05
CA GLU A 115 -33.79 14.63 25.09
C GLU A 115 -33.55 15.08 23.64
N ALA A 116 -33.47 16.40 23.39
CA ALA A 116 -33.17 16.96 22.07
C ALA A 116 -31.77 16.59 21.58
N ALA A 117 -30.77 16.62 22.46
CA ALA A 117 -29.40 16.20 22.12
C ALA A 117 -29.33 14.72 21.72
N SER A 118 -29.96 13.83 22.50
CA SER A 118 -30.03 12.40 22.15
C SER A 118 -30.78 12.15 20.85
N LYS A 119 -31.98 12.73 20.68
CA LYS A 119 -32.76 12.56 19.44
C LYS A 119 -32.03 13.08 18.20
N LEU A 120 -31.28 14.17 18.31
CA LEU A 120 -30.50 14.72 17.19
C LEU A 120 -29.29 13.83 16.86
N HIS A 121 -28.59 13.33 17.88
CA HIS A 121 -27.52 12.34 17.71
C HIS A 121 -28.02 11.07 16.99
N ASP A 122 -29.14 10.52 17.45
CA ASP A 122 -29.69 9.27 16.92
C ASP A 122 -30.24 9.46 15.49
N ALA A 123 -30.88 10.59 15.21
CA ALA A 123 -31.38 10.92 13.87
C ALA A 123 -30.24 11.14 12.84
N ILE A 124 -29.17 11.84 13.24
CA ILE A 124 -27.97 12.01 12.39
C ILE A 124 -27.30 10.66 12.15
N ARG A 125 -27.15 9.82 13.19
CA ARG A 125 -26.51 8.49 13.07
C ARG A 125 -27.32 7.57 12.14
N ALA A 126 -28.62 7.43 12.36
CA ALA A 126 -29.49 6.59 11.53
C ALA A 126 -29.49 7.03 10.06
N HIS A 127 -29.39 8.35 9.79
CA HIS A 127 -29.29 8.87 8.42
C HIS A 127 -27.94 8.54 7.78
N ILE A 128 -26.81 8.83 8.45
CA ILE A 128 -25.49 8.65 7.85
C ILE A 128 -25.11 7.17 7.67
N GLU A 129 -25.56 6.28 8.56
CA GLU A 129 -25.37 4.83 8.40
C GLU A 129 -26.11 4.26 7.18
N GLY A 130 -27.24 4.87 6.80
CA GLY A 130 -27.97 4.56 5.57
C GLY A 130 -27.20 4.94 4.29
N HIS A 131 -26.55 6.10 4.28
CA HIS A 131 -25.72 6.55 3.15
C HIS A 131 -24.35 5.85 3.10
N ASN A 132 -23.74 5.57 4.25
CA ASN A 132 -22.43 4.94 4.33
C ASN A 132 -22.29 4.02 5.55
N LYS A 133 -22.15 2.71 5.31
CA LYS A 133 -21.99 1.71 6.37
C LYS A 133 -20.69 1.84 7.18
N LYS A 134 -19.70 2.61 6.69
CA LYS A 134 -18.50 2.99 7.48
C LYS A 134 -18.79 4.10 8.51
N ALA A 135 -19.97 4.71 8.53
CA ALA A 135 -20.24 5.86 9.38
C ALA A 135 -20.58 5.54 10.83
N ALA A 136 -20.88 4.27 11.15
CA ALA A 136 -21.31 3.86 12.49
C ALA A 136 -20.30 4.18 13.60
N HIS A 137 -18.98 4.10 13.30
CA HIS A 137 -17.91 4.44 14.25
C HIS A 137 -17.47 5.90 14.18
N TRP A 138 -18.02 6.72 13.27
CA TRP A 138 -17.61 8.13 13.16
C TRP A 138 -18.15 8.96 14.32
N THR A 139 -17.30 9.90 14.75
CA THR A 139 -17.62 10.84 15.83
C THR A 139 -18.59 11.91 15.32
N LEU A 140 -19.65 12.22 16.06
CA LEU A 140 -20.58 13.30 15.69
C LEU A 140 -20.21 14.60 16.43
N VAL A 141 -19.94 15.66 15.68
CA VAL A 141 -19.68 17.02 16.19
C VAL A 141 -20.82 17.92 15.75
N THR A 142 -21.53 18.56 16.69
CA THR A 142 -22.72 19.37 16.38
C THR A 142 -22.59 20.76 16.98
N HIS A 143 -22.59 21.78 16.14
CA HIS A 143 -22.58 23.18 16.55
C HIS A 143 -23.86 23.88 16.10
N ILE A 144 -24.61 24.42 17.05
CA ILE A 144 -25.83 25.19 16.83
C ILE A 144 -25.53 26.63 17.25
N TYR A 145 -25.52 27.56 16.31
CA TYR A 145 -25.21 28.96 16.56
C TYR A 145 -26.52 29.76 16.62
N LEU A 146 -26.74 30.46 17.72
CA LEU A 146 -27.95 31.27 17.96
C LEU A 146 -27.68 32.33 19.01
N SER A 147 -28.59 33.28 19.18
CA SER A 147 -28.54 34.25 20.28
C SER A 147 -29.52 33.85 21.38
N LEU A 148 -29.03 33.35 22.52
CA LEU A 148 -29.90 32.81 23.59
C LEU A 148 -30.89 33.86 24.10
N GLU A 149 -30.47 35.12 24.17
CA GLU A 149 -31.31 36.23 24.62
C GLU A 149 -32.41 36.57 23.59
N GLN A 150 -32.08 36.63 22.29
CA GLN A 150 -33.03 37.04 21.25
C GLN A 150 -34.03 35.92 20.93
N LEU A 151 -33.55 34.67 20.80
CA LEU A 151 -34.43 33.51 20.61
C LEU A 151 -35.31 33.28 21.84
N GLY A 152 -34.75 33.33 23.06
CA GLY A 152 -35.51 33.19 24.30
C GLY A 152 -36.63 34.23 24.44
N LYS A 153 -36.35 35.50 24.14
CA LYS A 153 -37.37 36.58 24.09
C LYS A 153 -38.42 36.35 23.00
N THR A 154 -38.10 35.67 21.92
CA THR A 154 -39.03 35.37 20.82
C THR A 154 -39.93 34.18 21.14
N LEU A 155 -39.37 33.11 21.73
CA LEU A 155 -40.13 31.96 22.22
C LEU A 155 -41.17 32.34 23.28
N VAL A 156 -40.86 33.28 24.18
CA VAL A 156 -41.84 33.83 25.15
C VAL A 156 -42.99 34.59 24.45
N LYS A 157 -42.69 35.40 23.42
CA LYS A 157 -43.74 36.09 22.63
C LYS A 157 -44.65 35.13 21.83
N CYS A 158 -44.15 33.94 21.52
CA CYS A 158 -44.91 32.87 20.87
C CYS A 158 -45.62 31.94 21.87
N GLY A 159 -45.46 32.16 23.18
CA GLY A 159 -46.05 31.33 24.24
C GLY A 159 -45.42 29.95 24.41
N VAL A 160 -44.25 29.70 23.80
CA VAL A 160 -43.52 28.42 23.89
C VAL A 160 -42.77 28.29 25.23
N LEU A 161 -42.27 29.41 25.74
CA LEU A 161 -41.61 29.52 27.05
C LEU A 161 -42.35 30.54 27.92
N LYS A 162 -42.24 30.42 29.24
CA LYS A 162 -42.76 31.40 30.20
C LYS A 162 -41.71 32.47 30.48
N HIS A 163 -40.44 32.07 30.55
CA HIS A 163 -39.30 32.95 30.86
C HIS A 163 -38.14 32.65 29.91
N HIS A 164 -37.47 33.69 29.39
CA HIS A 164 -36.38 33.50 28.42
C HIS A 164 -35.16 32.76 29.01
N GLU A 165 -35.06 32.69 30.33
CA GLU A 165 -34.03 31.95 31.06
C GLU A 165 -34.18 30.42 30.94
N GLU A 166 -35.41 29.93 30.65
CA GLU A 166 -35.68 28.50 30.44
C GLU A 166 -34.88 27.93 29.25
N LEU A 167 -34.65 28.75 28.22
CA LEU A 167 -33.81 28.39 27.07
C LEU A 167 -32.32 28.20 27.47
N ARG A 168 -31.84 28.91 28.50
CA ARG A 168 -30.47 28.75 29.01
C ARG A 168 -30.30 27.41 29.71
N ALA A 169 -31.30 26.98 30.49
CA ALA A 169 -31.31 25.67 31.13
C ALA A 169 -31.41 24.53 30.09
N PHE A 170 -32.25 24.68 29.06
CA PHE A 170 -32.30 23.79 27.90
C PHE A 170 -30.92 23.68 27.21
N ALA A 171 -30.28 24.80 26.90
CA ALA A 171 -28.99 24.81 26.21
C ALA A 171 -27.86 24.19 27.03
N GLN A 172 -27.82 24.43 28.35
CA GLN A 172 -26.87 23.77 29.25
C GLN A 172 -27.06 22.25 29.28
N ALA A 173 -28.31 21.77 29.33
CA ALA A 173 -28.60 20.34 29.36
C ALA A 173 -28.33 19.64 28.03
N PHE A 174 -28.53 20.33 26.89
CA PHE A 174 -28.13 19.86 25.56
C PHE A 174 -26.61 19.69 25.47
N ASN A 175 -25.84 20.70 25.88
CA ASN A 175 -24.37 20.70 25.77
C ASN A 175 -23.68 19.65 26.65
N VAL A 176 -24.30 19.25 27.77
CA VAL A 176 -23.73 18.23 28.69
C VAL A 176 -24.13 16.80 28.29
N ASN A 177 -25.25 16.63 27.59
CA ASN A 177 -25.78 15.29 27.27
C ASN A 177 -25.01 14.56 26.15
N GLN A 178 -24.36 15.29 25.23
CA GLN A 178 -23.55 14.69 24.16
C GLN A 178 -22.18 15.41 24.07
N PRO A 179 -21.03 14.75 24.25
CA PRO A 179 -19.74 15.41 24.53
C PRO A 179 -19.21 16.43 23.50
N LEU A 180 -19.71 16.40 22.27
CA LEU A 180 -19.29 17.27 21.17
C LEU A 180 -20.46 18.04 20.53
N PHE A 181 -21.58 18.14 21.26
CA PHE A 181 -22.76 18.90 20.87
C PHE A 181 -22.77 20.22 21.64
N ASN A 182 -22.87 21.35 20.93
CA ASN A 182 -22.77 22.67 21.51
C ASN A 182 -23.80 23.62 20.87
N ILE A 183 -24.77 24.07 21.67
CA ILE A 183 -25.43 25.35 21.46
C ILE A 183 -24.45 26.45 21.89
N ILE A 184 -24.08 27.29 20.92
CA ILE A 184 -23.07 28.34 21.02
C ILE A 184 -23.79 29.68 20.97
N ASP A 185 -23.89 30.34 22.12
CA ASP A 185 -24.43 31.70 22.21
C ASP A 185 -23.49 32.68 21.51
N VAL A 186 -23.98 33.33 20.44
CA VAL A 186 -23.19 34.31 19.68
C VAL A 186 -23.32 35.73 20.23
N GLY A 187 -24.14 35.93 21.26
CA GLY A 187 -24.39 37.20 21.91
C GLY A 187 -25.27 38.14 21.08
N TYR A 188 -25.00 39.44 21.15
CA TYR A 188 -25.72 40.48 20.42
C TYR A 188 -24.95 40.95 19.19
N GLY A 189 -25.68 41.21 18.09
CA GLY A 189 -25.15 41.71 16.81
C GLY A 189 -25.69 40.91 15.62
N LYS A 190 -25.82 41.57 14.47
CA LYS A 190 -26.20 40.92 13.21
C LYS A 190 -25.04 40.09 12.66
N GLU A 191 -25.37 39.07 11.87
CA GLU A 191 -24.43 38.27 11.07
C GLU A 191 -23.39 37.46 11.89
N ARG A 192 -23.58 37.37 13.22
CA ARG A 192 -22.61 36.76 14.17
C ARG A 192 -22.64 35.23 14.17
N ALA A 193 -23.81 34.63 13.91
CA ALA A 193 -23.97 33.19 13.75
C ALA A 193 -23.43 32.76 12.39
N ASP A 194 -23.90 33.41 11.33
CA ASP A 194 -23.54 33.11 9.97
C ASP A 194 -22.06 33.34 9.67
N TYR A 195 -21.40 34.39 10.21
CA TYR A 195 -19.92 34.49 10.11
C TYR A 195 -19.20 33.26 10.70
N LYS A 196 -19.62 32.80 11.89
CA LYS A 196 -19.04 31.61 12.54
C LYS A 196 -19.32 30.34 11.74
N ILE A 197 -20.53 30.17 11.21
CA ILE A 197 -20.92 29.02 10.39
C ILE A 197 -20.14 29.01 9.07
N LYS A 198 -20.10 30.13 8.34
CA LYS A 198 -19.42 30.29 7.05
C LYS A 198 -17.92 29.99 7.16
N GLU A 199 -17.27 30.43 8.24
CA GLU A 199 -15.87 30.11 8.53
C GLU A 199 -15.63 28.69 9.05
N THR A 200 -16.53 28.15 9.90
CA THR A 200 -16.41 26.76 10.37
C THR A 200 -16.58 25.77 9.22
N LEU A 201 -17.54 26.01 8.32
CA LEU A 201 -17.69 25.27 7.06
C LEU A 201 -16.39 25.34 6.23
N ARG A 202 -15.84 26.54 6.04
CA ARG A 202 -14.59 26.76 5.28
C ARG A 202 -13.38 26.03 5.87
N ALA A 203 -13.32 25.85 7.20
CA ALA A 203 -12.23 25.14 7.87
C ALA A 203 -12.33 23.60 7.80
N PHE A 204 -13.54 23.03 7.62
CA PHE A 204 -13.77 21.59 7.71
C PHE A 204 -14.23 20.92 6.41
N ILE A 205 -14.73 21.66 5.42
CA ILE A 205 -15.22 21.10 4.15
C ILE A 205 -14.14 20.33 3.37
N ASP A 206 -12.92 20.88 3.32
CA ASP A 206 -11.76 20.30 2.62
C ASP A 206 -10.89 19.41 3.55
N ASN A 207 -11.36 19.12 4.77
CA ASN A 207 -10.65 18.28 5.74
C ASN A 207 -10.89 16.78 5.44
N PRO A 208 -9.83 15.93 5.34
CA PRO A 208 -9.95 14.50 5.00
C PRO A 208 -10.47 13.60 6.13
N THR A 209 -10.42 14.04 7.40
CA THR A 209 -11.03 13.32 8.53
C THR A 209 -12.45 13.79 8.83
N CYS A 210 -12.85 14.99 8.37
CA CYS A 210 -14.26 15.29 8.19
C CYS A 210 -14.78 14.42 7.05
N LYS A 211 -15.81 13.61 7.28
CA LYS A 211 -16.34 12.63 6.31
C LYS A 211 -17.69 13.04 5.73
N HIS A 212 -18.48 13.79 6.49
CA HIS A 212 -19.78 14.31 6.08
C HIS A 212 -20.12 15.60 6.83
N ILE A 213 -20.86 16.51 6.18
CA ILE A 213 -21.33 17.76 6.74
C ILE A 213 -22.86 17.86 6.59
N TYR A 214 -23.54 17.94 7.73
CA TYR A 214 -24.94 18.35 7.80
C TYR A 214 -25.02 19.88 7.97
N PHE A 215 -25.88 20.54 7.21
CA PHE A 215 -26.12 21.98 7.31
C PHE A 215 -27.60 22.30 7.48
N GLY A 216 -27.98 22.85 8.64
CA GLY A 216 -29.32 23.36 8.91
C GLY A 216 -29.34 24.88 8.91
N GLY A 217 -29.56 25.50 7.75
CA GLY A 217 -29.64 26.97 7.64
C GLY A 217 -30.30 27.48 6.35
N CYS A 218 -31.01 26.62 5.62
CA CYS A 218 -31.59 26.87 4.27
C CYS A 218 -32.72 27.93 4.21
N HIS A 219 -32.85 28.74 5.25
CA HIS A 219 -33.78 29.85 5.36
C HIS A 219 -33.13 31.20 4.99
N ASP A 220 -31.82 31.36 5.24
CA ASP A 220 -31.03 32.52 4.80
C ASP A 220 -30.32 32.24 3.48
N THR A 221 -30.54 33.11 2.49
CA THR A 221 -29.85 33.07 1.19
C THR A 221 -28.39 33.51 1.28
N GLY A 222 -27.99 34.22 2.35
CA GLY A 222 -26.61 34.60 2.62
C GLY A 222 -25.64 33.44 2.80
N TYR A 223 -26.11 32.20 3.01
CA TYR A 223 -25.28 30.99 2.95
C TYR A 223 -25.11 30.41 1.53
N LEU A 224 -25.97 30.75 0.58
CA LEU A 224 -26.05 30.07 -0.72
C LEU A 224 -24.69 30.08 -1.47
N VAL A 225 -24.02 31.24 -1.50
CA VAL A 225 -22.71 31.44 -2.15
C VAL A 225 -21.62 30.55 -1.53
N ASN A 226 -21.68 30.27 -0.23
CA ASN A 226 -20.72 29.40 0.45
C ASN A 226 -20.85 27.93 0.03
N PHE A 227 -22.03 27.50 -0.42
CA PHE A 227 -22.30 26.15 -0.90
C PHE A 227 -22.25 26.03 -2.43
N GLU A 228 -22.64 27.07 -3.16
CA GLU A 228 -22.73 27.05 -4.63
C GLU A 228 -21.39 26.71 -5.31
N LYS A 229 -20.27 27.19 -4.75
CA LYS A 229 -18.91 26.84 -5.21
C LYS A 229 -18.58 25.34 -5.20
N TYR A 230 -19.34 24.52 -4.46
CA TYR A 230 -19.14 23.07 -4.37
C TYR A 230 -20.09 22.25 -5.28
N LYS A 231 -21.11 22.88 -5.91
CA LYS A 231 -22.14 22.17 -6.71
C LYS A 231 -21.62 21.36 -7.91
N HIS A 232 -20.39 21.63 -8.35
CA HIS A 232 -19.74 20.94 -9.47
C HIS A 232 -18.61 20.00 -9.02
N ASN A 233 -18.31 19.90 -7.72
CA ASN A 233 -17.38 18.91 -7.19
C ASN A 233 -18.19 17.72 -6.64
N GLU A 234 -18.27 16.63 -7.40
CA GLU A 234 -19.11 15.48 -7.06
C GLU A 234 -18.72 14.80 -5.73
N GLU A 235 -17.43 14.77 -5.39
CA GLU A 235 -16.97 14.19 -4.12
C GLU A 235 -17.40 15.04 -2.91
N ILE A 236 -17.25 16.36 -3.00
CA ILE A 236 -17.69 17.28 -1.94
C ILE A 236 -19.22 17.36 -1.89
N SER A 237 -19.93 17.33 -3.03
CA SER A 237 -21.40 17.40 -3.08
C SER A 237 -22.04 16.23 -2.33
N LYS A 238 -21.52 15.01 -2.50
CA LYS A 238 -21.99 13.80 -1.79
C LYS A 238 -21.67 13.80 -0.29
N ARG A 239 -20.78 14.69 0.18
CA ARG A 239 -20.45 14.89 1.61
C ARG A 239 -21.34 15.92 2.29
N ILE A 240 -22.31 16.55 1.58
CA ILE A 240 -23.17 17.61 2.13
C ILE A 240 -24.62 17.13 2.18
N THR A 241 -25.26 17.24 3.35
CA THR A 241 -26.70 17.08 3.51
C THR A 241 -27.33 18.33 4.12
N LEU A 242 -28.37 18.85 3.49
CA LEU A 242 -29.17 19.96 3.98
C LEU A 242 -30.23 19.46 4.97
N ILE A 243 -30.34 20.08 6.14
CA ILE A 243 -31.42 19.84 7.10
C ILE A 243 -32.55 20.83 6.82
N GLU A 244 -33.70 20.30 6.40
CA GLU A 244 -34.91 21.06 6.12
C GLU A 244 -35.87 20.96 7.32
N ALA A 245 -35.95 22.04 8.11
CA ALA A 245 -36.89 22.16 9.22
C ALA A 245 -38.23 22.72 8.70
N THR A 246 -38.28 24.04 8.47
CA THR A 246 -39.33 24.70 7.69
C THR A 246 -39.10 24.50 6.18
N THR A 247 -40.03 24.97 5.34
CA THR A 247 -39.87 24.99 3.87
C THR A 247 -38.60 25.75 3.50
N PRO A 248 -37.66 25.15 2.72
CA PRO A 248 -36.43 25.83 2.33
C PRO A 248 -36.73 27.01 1.39
N HIS A 249 -35.83 28.00 1.35
CA HIS A 249 -35.92 29.02 0.31
C HIS A 249 -35.56 28.40 -1.06
N GLY A 250 -36.40 28.60 -2.07
CA GLY A 250 -36.35 27.85 -3.35
C GLY A 250 -35.01 27.90 -4.11
N LEU A 251 -34.13 28.87 -3.84
CA LEU A 251 -32.77 28.87 -4.39
C LEU A 251 -31.91 27.69 -3.87
N PHE A 252 -32.19 27.17 -2.68
CA PHE A 252 -31.55 25.96 -2.18
C PHE A 252 -32.07 24.69 -2.87
N GLU A 253 -33.27 24.68 -3.46
CA GLU A 253 -33.79 23.52 -4.20
C GLU A 253 -32.97 23.21 -5.46
N ALA A 254 -32.35 24.24 -6.05
CA ALA A 254 -31.49 24.11 -7.23
C ALA A 254 -30.09 23.52 -6.94
N LEU A 255 -29.76 23.21 -5.69
CA LEU A 255 -28.46 22.65 -5.30
C LEU A 255 -28.45 21.11 -5.25
N PRO A 256 -27.42 20.43 -5.81
CA PRO A 256 -27.33 18.97 -5.92
C PRO A 256 -26.76 18.32 -4.64
N PHE A 257 -27.28 18.72 -3.48
CA PHE A 257 -26.93 18.16 -2.18
C PHE A 257 -28.07 17.29 -1.65
N ASP A 258 -27.73 16.28 -0.86
CA ASP A 258 -28.73 15.43 -0.19
C ASP A 258 -29.58 16.26 0.79
N ARG A 259 -30.80 15.81 1.08
CA ARG A 259 -31.75 16.52 1.96
C ARG A 259 -32.29 15.58 3.03
N THR A 260 -32.50 16.11 4.22
CA THR A 260 -33.08 15.35 5.32
C THR A 260 -33.94 16.21 6.23
N ARG A 261 -34.88 15.56 6.94
CA ARG A 261 -35.78 16.21 7.90
C ARG A 261 -35.66 15.50 9.24
N PHE A 262 -35.29 16.24 10.29
CA PHE A 262 -35.28 15.73 11.66
C PHE A 262 -36.52 16.20 12.42
N ASP A 263 -37.70 15.90 11.87
CA ASP A 263 -39.02 16.33 12.35
C ASP A 263 -39.35 15.87 13.77
N ALA A 264 -38.59 14.94 14.37
CA ALA A 264 -38.70 14.55 15.78
C ALA A 264 -37.96 15.49 16.75
N VAL A 265 -37.05 16.34 16.24
CA VAL A 265 -36.18 17.26 16.97
C VAL A 265 -36.61 18.70 16.74
N PHE A 266 -36.75 19.09 15.46
CA PHE A 266 -37.04 20.46 15.04
C PHE A 266 -38.52 20.67 14.71
N ARG A 267 -38.94 21.94 14.65
CA ARG A 267 -40.24 22.35 14.13
C ARG A 267 -40.28 22.18 12.61
N ASN A 268 -41.44 21.75 12.11
CA ASN A 268 -41.80 21.78 10.69
C ASN A 268 -42.59 23.05 10.29
N GLU A 269 -43.01 23.87 11.27
CA GLU A 269 -43.74 25.12 11.06
C GLU A 269 -43.02 26.31 11.74
N GLU A 270 -43.05 27.48 11.08
CA GLU A 270 -42.49 28.74 11.59
C GLU A 270 -43.09 29.19 12.93
N LEU A 271 -42.36 30.02 13.67
CA LEU A 271 -42.83 30.62 14.94
C LEU A 271 -43.95 31.65 14.68
N ARG A 272 -45.19 31.29 15.05
CA ARG A 272 -46.32 32.23 15.06
C ARG A 272 -46.37 32.95 16.41
N ALA A 273 -46.27 34.28 16.39
CA ALA A 273 -46.45 35.09 17.58
C ALA A 273 -47.92 35.07 18.06
N LEU A 274 -48.14 35.16 19.37
CA LEU A 274 -49.50 35.29 19.91
C LEU A 274 -50.01 36.71 19.68
N SER A 275 -50.88 36.88 18.69
CA SER A 275 -51.56 38.16 18.43
C SER A 275 -52.39 38.60 19.65
N PRO A 276 -52.30 39.88 20.09
CA PRO A 276 -53.18 40.39 21.13
C PRO A 276 -54.63 40.32 20.65
N ILE A 277 -55.53 39.84 21.52
CA ILE A 277 -56.92 39.53 21.16
C ILE A 277 -57.69 40.82 20.87
N ALA A 278 -57.95 41.09 19.59
CA ALA A 278 -58.94 42.07 19.16
C ALA A 278 -60.36 41.57 19.46
N GLN A 279 -61.27 42.48 19.82
CA GLN A 279 -62.54 42.13 20.45
C GLN A 279 -63.65 41.75 19.45
N THR A 280 -64.41 40.72 19.82
CA THR A 280 -65.85 40.54 19.54
C THR A 280 -66.40 40.71 18.11
N GLN A 281 -66.81 39.61 17.50
CA GLN A 281 -68.11 39.54 16.80
C GLN A 281 -68.88 38.27 17.21
N LYS A 282 -70.20 38.23 16.94
CA LYS A 282 -71.18 37.23 17.40
C LYS A 282 -72.09 36.81 16.20
N PRO A 283 -73.03 35.85 16.30
CA PRO A 283 -72.78 34.51 15.78
C PRO A 283 -73.70 34.07 14.62
N ALA A 284 -73.21 33.06 13.89
CA ALA A 284 -73.88 31.95 13.19
C ALA A 284 -75.33 32.06 12.68
N SER A 285 -75.53 31.54 11.45
CA SER A 285 -76.79 30.95 11.00
C SER A 285 -76.54 29.61 10.27
N LEU A 286 -77.53 28.70 10.34
CA LEU A 286 -77.58 27.42 9.62
C LEU A 286 -78.83 27.44 8.72
N PRO A 287 -78.93 26.55 7.70
CA PRO A 287 -79.67 25.31 7.96
C PRO A 287 -79.15 24.04 7.25
N PHE A 288 -79.29 22.90 7.94
CA PHE A 288 -80.03 21.68 7.52
C PHE A 288 -80.09 21.35 5.99
N ARG A 289 -79.92 20.10 5.53
CA ARG A 289 -80.72 18.93 5.97
C ARG A 289 -80.32 17.60 5.27
N ASN A 290 -80.44 16.47 5.99
CA ASN A 290 -80.55 15.05 5.51
C ASN A 290 -79.45 14.47 4.58
N SER A 291 -79.40 13.17 4.30
CA SER A 291 -79.41 11.94 5.15
C SER A 291 -79.50 10.72 4.20
N ASN A 292 -78.58 9.77 4.34
CA ASN A 292 -78.72 8.32 4.07
C ASN A 292 -77.29 7.73 3.90
N GLY A 293 -76.97 6.52 4.36
CA GLY A 293 -77.81 5.60 5.13
C GLY A 293 -77.72 4.15 4.67
N THR A 294 -76.57 3.51 4.81
CA THR A 294 -76.44 2.04 4.79
C THR A 294 -75.26 1.63 5.65
N VAL A 295 -75.54 0.87 6.70
CA VAL A 295 -74.56 0.14 7.51
C VAL A 295 -74.84 -1.34 7.29
N ASN A 296 -73.80 -2.13 7.03
CA ASN A 296 -73.79 -3.58 7.21
C ASN A 296 -72.39 -3.95 7.70
N GLY A 297 -72.28 -4.87 8.65
CA GLY A 297 -71.01 -5.19 9.29
C GLY A 297 -70.87 -6.66 9.68
N HIS A 298 -69.69 -6.97 10.21
CA HIS A 298 -69.33 -8.16 10.98
C HIS A 298 -69.56 -9.54 10.32
N SER A 299 -68.46 -10.26 10.11
CA SER A 299 -68.26 -11.57 10.76
C SER A 299 -66.77 -11.94 10.77
N GLU A 300 -66.27 -12.29 11.95
CA GLU A 300 -65.07 -13.14 12.16
C GLU A 300 -65.56 -14.62 12.32
N PRO A 301 -64.78 -15.62 12.79
CA PRO A 301 -63.33 -15.70 13.05
C PRO A 301 -62.67 -17.01 12.54
N SER A 302 -61.44 -17.27 13.05
CA SER A 302 -60.92 -18.59 13.52
C SER A 302 -59.72 -19.25 12.78
N SER A 303 -58.56 -19.15 13.45
CA SER A 303 -57.53 -20.18 13.74
C SER A 303 -57.28 -21.38 12.81
N SER A 304 -56.00 -21.63 12.48
CA SER A 304 -55.21 -22.71 13.13
C SER A 304 -53.75 -22.83 12.63
N SER A 305 -52.81 -23.07 13.57
CA SER A 305 -51.50 -23.72 13.37
C SER A 305 -51.66 -25.27 13.59
N PRO A 306 -50.65 -26.21 13.53
CA PRO A 306 -49.19 -26.01 13.67
C PRO A 306 -48.17 -27.02 13.02
N THR A 307 -46.87 -26.65 13.08
CA THR A 307 -45.64 -27.46 13.37
C THR A 307 -45.14 -28.69 12.55
N THR A 308 -43.78 -28.79 12.53
CA THR A 308 -42.89 -30.00 12.60
C THR A 308 -42.69 -30.91 11.36
N ASP A 309 -41.57 -31.65 11.17
CA ASP A 309 -40.31 -31.77 11.96
C ASP A 309 -39.00 -32.01 11.14
N LYS A 310 -37.84 -32.21 11.83
CA LYS A 310 -36.46 -32.39 11.31
C LYS A 310 -36.11 -33.78 10.71
N THR A 311 -34.89 -33.91 10.14
CA THR A 311 -34.08 -35.16 10.08
C THR A 311 -32.56 -34.85 10.14
N THR A 312 -31.66 -35.85 10.06
CA THR A 312 -30.35 -35.83 10.77
C THR A 312 -29.21 -36.71 10.20
N GLY A 313 -27.93 -36.30 10.38
CA GLY A 313 -26.71 -37.14 10.30
C GLY A 313 -25.59 -36.59 9.37
N THR A 314 -24.38 -37.17 9.19
CA THR A 314 -23.50 -38.08 9.98
C THR A 314 -22.29 -38.50 9.09
N SER A 315 -21.02 -38.72 9.51
CA SER A 315 -20.14 -38.21 10.59
C SER A 315 -18.67 -38.71 10.37
N ASN A 316 -17.65 -38.14 11.06
CA ASN A 316 -16.20 -38.50 11.06
C ASN A 316 -15.48 -38.37 9.67
N TYR A 317 -14.14 -38.49 9.47
CA TYR A 317 -12.97 -39.04 10.21
C TYR A 317 -11.67 -38.25 9.86
N ALA A 318 -10.49 -38.69 10.30
CA ALA A 318 -9.17 -38.12 9.95
C ALA A 318 -8.12 -39.20 9.60
N ILE A 319 -6.98 -38.87 8.96
CA ILE A 319 -5.64 -39.49 9.15
C ILE A 319 -4.52 -38.82 8.30
N ILE A 320 -3.26 -39.06 8.71
CA ILE A 320 -2.00 -38.52 8.16
C ILE A 320 -1.30 -39.58 7.28
N SER A 321 -0.51 -39.16 6.28
CA SER A 321 0.61 -39.98 5.78
C SER A 321 1.89 -39.15 5.58
N ARG A 322 3.02 -39.69 6.06
CA ARG A 322 4.39 -39.21 5.79
C ARG A 322 5.07 -40.22 4.87
N ALA A 323 6.00 -39.76 4.04
CA ALA A 323 7.02 -40.58 3.41
C ALA A 323 8.40 -39.96 3.62
N SER A 324 9.45 -40.77 3.63
CA SER A 324 10.85 -40.32 3.67
C SER A 324 11.71 -41.34 2.91
N PRO A 325 12.84 -40.92 2.30
CA PRO A 325 13.42 -41.64 1.16
C PRO A 325 14.32 -42.81 1.54
N ALA A 326 14.50 -43.73 0.59
CA ALA A 326 15.51 -44.78 0.66
C ALA A 326 16.93 -44.21 0.53
N ALA A 327 17.91 -44.90 1.10
CA ALA A 327 19.31 -44.51 1.08
C ALA A 327 20.10 -45.15 -0.07
N HIS A 328 21.08 -44.42 -0.61
CA HIS A 328 22.12 -44.97 -1.48
C HIS A 328 23.51 -44.73 -0.89
N THR A 329 24.29 -45.81 -0.80
CA THR A 329 25.65 -45.82 -0.25
C THR A 329 26.65 -45.32 -1.29
N ILE A 330 27.65 -44.53 -0.87
CA ILE A 330 28.77 -44.10 -1.72
C ILE A 330 30.09 -44.53 -1.08
N THR A 331 30.91 -45.28 -1.83
CA THR A 331 32.29 -45.63 -1.49
C THR A 331 33.25 -44.50 -1.86
N PRO A 332 34.26 -44.17 -1.02
CA PRO A 332 35.19 -43.08 -1.30
C PRO A 332 36.33 -43.51 -2.22
N SER A 333 36.43 -42.92 -3.41
CA SER A 333 37.68 -42.94 -4.19
C SER A 333 38.66 -41.88 -3.66
N THR A 334 39.95 -42.10 -3.86
CA THR A 334 41.04 -41.29 -3.25
C THR A 334 41.91 -40.60 -4.30
N LYS A 335 42.68 -39.60 -3.83
CA LYS A 335 43.66 -38.76 -4.55
C LYS A 335 43.05 -37.65 -5.42
N ALA A 336 43.01 -36.45 -4.84
CA ALA A 336 42.86 -35.21 -5.59
C ALA A 336 44.26 -34.66 -5.94
N THR A 337 44.68 -34.87 -7.18
CA THR A 337 45.76 -34.14 -7.84
C THR A 337 45.27 -33.82 -9.24
N ASP A 338 44.51 -32.73 -9.36
CA ASP A 338 43.96 -32.24 -10.62
C ASP A 338 44.21 -30.73 -10.71
N THR A 339 44.46 -30.23 -11.93
CA THR A 339 44.86 -28.85 -12.18
C THR A 339 43.65 -27.90 -12.17
N ASP A 340 43.83 -26.67 -11.70
CA ASP A 340 42.74 -25.67 -11.50
C ASP A 340 42.10 -25.16 -12.82
N SER A 341 42.42 -25.77 -13.96
CA SER A 341 42.14 -25.35 -15.34
C SER A 341 40.73 -25.66 -15.86
N ASN A 342 39.77 -25.96 -14.98
CA ASN A 342 38.39 -26.31 -15.38
C ASN A 342 37.35 -25.80 -14.37
N ARG A 343 37.66 -24.69 -13.69
CA ARG A 343 36.75 -24.06 -12.72
C ARG A 343 35.86 -23.05 -13.43
N TRP A 344 34.56 -23.15 -13.21
CA TRP A 344 33.54 -22.33 -13.87
C TRP A 344 32.68 -21.56 -12.86
N ILE A 345 32.35 -20.31 -13.15
CA ILE A 345 31.21 -19.62 -12.53
C ILE A 345 30.00 -19.81 -13.44
N TYR A 346 28.83 -20.09 -12.86
CA TYR A 346 27.57 -20.22 -13.59
C TYR A 346 26.64 -19.05 -13.28
N PHE A 347 25.89 -18.59 -14.28
CA PHE A 347 24.89 -17.53 -14.15
C PHE A 347 23.55 -17.98 -14.72
N ASN A 348 22.47 -17.33 -14.29
CA ASN A 348 21.14 -17.49 -14.90
C ASN A 348 20.97 -16.57 -16.12
N LYS A 349 19.77 -16.60 -16.73
CA LYS A 349 19.42 -15.78 -17.91
C LYS A 349 19.51 -14.26 -17.70
N ASP A 350 19.54 -13.82 -16.44
CA ASP A 350 19.58 -12.42 -16.03
C ASP A 350 21.02 -12.00 -15.60
N ASP A 351 22.03 -12.83 -15.92
CA ASP A 351 23.44 -12.77 -15.52
C ASP A 351 23.70 -12.81 -14.00
N GLN A 352 22.75 -13.29 -13.20
CA GLN A 352 22.93 -13.45 -11.77
C GLN A 352 23.63 -14.78 -11.45
N ARG A 353 24.65 -14.74 -10.59
CA ARG A 353 25.49 -15.89 -10.25
C ARG A 353 24.75 -16.94 -9.42
N LEU A 354 24.98 -18.20 -9.79
CA LEU A 354 24.43 -19.38 -9.14
C LEU A 354 25.49 -20.03 -8.24
N ASP A 355 25.13 -20.28 -6.98
CA ASP A 355 26.00 -20.99 -6.05
C ASP A 355 25.96 -22.50 -6.33
N GLU A 356 27.05 -23.07 -6.85
CA GLU A 356 27.16 -24.53 -6.96
C GLU A 356 27.10 -25.20 -5.57
N PRO A 357 26.37 -26.33 -5.40
CA PRO A 357 26.25 -27.01 -4.11
C PRO A 357 27.60 -27.29 -3.46
N LEU A 358 27.75 -26.94 -2.17
CA LEU A 358 28.93 -27.32 -1.41
C LEU A 358 28.96 -28.85 -1.19
N PRO A 359 30.15 -29.48 -1.14
CA PRO A 359 30.28 -30.89 -0.75
C PRO A 359 29.63 -31.15 0.62
N PRO A 360 29.05 -32.33 0.89
CA PRO A 360 28.41 -32.61 2.16
C PRO A 360 29.30 -32.32 3.38
N LYS A 361 28.77 -31.54 4.33
CA LYS A 361 29.37 -31.32 5.65
C LYS A 361 29.25 -32.56 6.52
N THR A 362 30.26 -32.81 7.37
CA THR A 362 30.19 -33.89 8.37
C THR A 362 29.82 -33.29 9.74
N PRO A 363 28.91 -33.90 10.53
CA PRO A 363 28.53 -33.38 11.84
C PRO A 363 29.71 -33.20 12.79
N ARG A 364 30.73 -34.07 12.71
CA ARG A 364 31.98 -33.97 13.47
C ARG A 364 32.76 -32.68 13.14
N ALA A 365 32.78 -32.24 11.88
CA ALA A 365 33.46 -31.01 11.47
C ALA A 365 32.67 -29.76 11.84
N GLU A 366 31.34 -29.80 11.77
CA GLU A 366 30.50 -28.69 12.28
C GLU A 366 30.66 -28.50 13.79
N ALA A 367 30.58 -29.58 14.58
CA ALA A 367 30.78 -29.52 16.03
C ALA A 367 32.20 -29.06 16.42
N ALA A 368 33.24 -29.52 15.71
CA ALA A 368 34.61 -29.07 15.94
C ALA A 368 34.80 -27.56 15.64
N LEU A 369 34.20 -27.08 14.54
CA LEU A 369 34.24 -25.66 14.16
C LEU A 369 33.49 -24.79 15.19
N GLU A 370 32.31 -25.23 15.63
CA GLU A 370 31.51 -24.55 16.64
C GLU A 370 32.23 -24.48 17.99
N GLU A 371 32.85 -25.58 18.44
CA GLU A 371 33.66 -25.61 19.67
C GLU A 371 34.87 -24.67 19.60
N ARG A 372 35.58 -24.59 18.45
CA ARG A 372 36.63 -23.59 18.25
C ARG A 372 36.07 -22.17 18.40
N MET A 373 34.92 -21.88 17.78
CA MET A 373 34.29 -20.54 17.81
C MET A 373 33.68 -20.17 19.17
N LYS A 374 33.33 -21.13 20.04
CA LYS A 374 32.93 -20.90 21.44
C LYS A 374 34.12 -20.62 22.36
N ARG A 375 35.25 -21.32 22.15
CA ARG A 375 36.44 -21.27 23.01
C ARG A 375 37.38 -20.10 22.69
N GLY A 376 37.12 -19.35 21.63
CA GLY A 376 38.02 -18.31 21.13
C GLY A 376 37.28 -17.17 20.42
N LYS A 377 37.99 -16.48 19.51
CA LYS A 377 37.39 -15.46 18.65
C LYS A 377 36.70 -16.12 17.45
N LYS A 378 35.79 -15.40 16.78
CA LYS A 378 35.22 -15.85 15.49
C LYS A 378 36.36 -16.07 14.48
N LEU A 379 36.24 -17.12 13.66
CA LEU A 379 37.22 -17.49 12.64
C LEU A 379 37.20 -16.50 11.46
N CYS A 380 38.36 -16.25 10.85
CA CYS A 380 38.48 -15.37 9.70
C CYS A 380 38.12 -16.10 8.40
N ASN A 381 36.95 -15.82 7.83
CA ASN A 381 36.53 -16.39 6.54
C ASN A 381 37.59 -16.14 5.45
N GLN A 382 38.08 -14.91 5.33
CA GLN A 382 39.04 -14.54 4.28
C GLN A 382 40.35 -15.34 4.39
N TYR A 383 40.94 -15.41 5.60
CA TYR A 383 42.17 -16.17 5.82
C TYR A 383 41.98 -17.68 5.58
N HIS A 384 40.95 -18.29 6.18
CA HIS A 384 40.79 -19.74 6.12
C HIS A 384 40.21 -20.26 4.79
N LEU A 385 39.55 -19.42 3.99
CA LEU A 385 38.90 -19.83 2.73
C LEU A 385 39.63 -19.31 1.48
N SER A 386 40.23 -18.11 1.53
CA SER A 386 41.03 -17.53 0.44
C SER A 386 42.54 -17.63 0.68
N GLY A 387 42.99 -18.20 1.82
CA GLY A 387 44.41 -18.43 2.15
C GLY A 387 45.19 -17.19 2.61
N TYR A 388 44.60 -15.99 2.53
CA TYR A 388 45.25 -14.72 2.83
C TYR A 388 44.28 -13.75 3.52
N CYS A 389 44.80 -12.89 4.40
CA CYS A 389 44.05 -11.75 4.94
C CYS A 389 45.00 -10.57 5.16
N GLY A 390 44.75 -9.45 4.45
CA GLY A 390 45.62 -8.27 4.48
C GLY A 390 45.73 -7.55 5.83
N LYS A 391 44.91 -7.91 6.83
CA LYS A 391 45.07 -7.42 8.20
C LYS A 391 46.20 -8.13 8.98
N GLY A 392 46.67 -9.29 8.50
CA GLY A 392 47.73 -10.07 9.14
C GLY A 392 47.44 -10.30 10.63
N ALA A 393 48.41 -9.99 11.49
CA ALA A 393 48.29 -10.09 12.95
C ALA A 393 47.31 -9.09 13.59
N SER A 394 46.93 -8.00 12.89
CA SER A 394 45.93 -7.03 13.39
C SER A 394 44.48 -7.48 13.20
N CYS A 395 44.25 -8.67 12.63
CA CYS A 395 42.92 -9.18 12.41
C CYS A 395 42.18 -9.44 13.74
N PRO A 396 40.95 -8.94 13.94
CA PRO A 396 40.16 -9.25 15.14
C PRO A 396 39.64 -10.71 15.15
N TYR A 397 39.81 -11.44 14.05
CA TYR A 397 39.37 -12.81 13.86
C TYR A 397 40.52 -13.80 13.95
N GLN A 398 40.22 -15.04 14.35
CA GLN A 398 41.21 -16.10 14.50
C GLN A 398 41.74 -16.56 13.13
N HIS A 399 43.07 -16.71 13.03
CA HIS A 399 43.79 -17.27 11.87
C HIS A 399 44.45 -18.64 12.18
N ALA A 400 44.81 -18.91 13.43
CA ALA A 400 45.48 -20.14 13.86
C ALA A 400 44.75 -20.78 15.07
N PRO A 401 44.72 -22.12 15.22
CA PRO A 401 45.32 -23.12 14.33
C PRO A 401 44.60 -23.20 12.98
N ASP A 402 45.27 -23.75 11.99
CA ASP A 402 44.67 -24.02 10.69
C ASP A 402 43.44 -24.94 10.81
N LEU A 403 42.57 -24.85 9.80
CA LEU A 403 41.37 -25.68 9.69
C LEU A 403 41.63 -26.82 8.71
N ASN A 404 41.26 -28.04 9.08
CA ASN A 404 41.32 -29.19 8.18
C ASN A 404 40.29 -29.04 7.03
N PRO A 405 40.38 -29.82 5.93
CA PRO A 405 39.48 -29.66 4.78
C PRO A 405 37.98 -29.76 5.10
N ALA A 406 37.58 -30.57 6.08
CA ALA A 406 36.18 -30.69 6.50
C ALA A 406 35.74 -29.49 7.37
N GLU A 407 36.61 -28.97 8.24
CA GLU A 407 36.38 -27.72 8.98
C GLU A 407 36.30 -26.51 8.02
N LYS A 408 37.18 -26.44 7.02
CA LYS A 408 37.11 -25.41 5.95
C LYS A 408 35.79 -25.53 5.17
N ASN A 409 35.31 -26.74 4.88
CA ASN A 409 34.01 -26.93 4.23
C ASN A 409 32.84 -26.49 5.14
N ALA A 410 32.85 -26.85 6.43
CA ALA A 410 31.86 -26.35 7.39
C ALA A 410 31.87 -24.81 7.48
N LEU A 411 33.05 -24.17 7.42
CA LEU A 411 33.17 -22.72 7.38
C LEU A 411 32.59 -22.11 6.09
N ARG A 412 32.71 -22.78 4.92
CA ARG A 412 32.02 -22.36 3.68
C ARG A 412 30.50 -22.34 3.84
N TYR A 413 29.91 -23.30 4.54
CA TYR A 413 28.46 -23.32 4.86
C TYR A 413 28.03 -22.22 5.85
N LEU A 414 28.95 -21.61 6.60
CA LEU A 414 28.69 -20.42 7.41
C LEU A 414 28.91 -19.14 6.61
N ALA A 415 29.96 -19.09 5.80
CA ALA A 415 30.32 -17.96 4.96
C ALA A 415 29.23 -17.67 3.90
N ARG A 416 28.66 -18.71 3.28
CA ARG A 416 27.51 -18.61 2.36
C ARG A 416 26.17 -18.24 3.02
N ARG A 417 26.14 -17.93 4.33
CA ARG A 417 24.97 -17.30 4.99
C ARG A 417 25.02 -15.76 4.97
N LEU A 418 26.13 -15.22 4.47
CA LEU A 418 26.35 -13.80 4.24
C LEU A 418 26.17 -13.53 2.73
N PRO A 419 25.33 -12.55 2.35
CA PRO A 419 25.06 -12.27 0.94
C PRO A 419 26.23 -11.54 0.27
N CYS A 420 26.34 -11.75 -1.04
CA CYS A 420 27.19 -10.99 -1.95
C CYS A 420 26.32 -10.24 -2.97
N ASN A 421 26.96 -9.43 -3.81
CA ASN A 421 26.35 -8.94 -5.04
C ASN A 421 25.98 -10.15 -5.94
N PRO A 422 24.73 -10.30 -6.43
CA PRO A 422 24.38 -11.38 -7.36
C PRO A 422 25.23 -11.40 -8.63
N TYR A 423 25.79 -10.27 -9.08
CA TYR A 423 26.66 -10.19 -10.27
C TYR A 423 28.16 -10.36 -9.96
N CYS A 424 28.51 -11.05 -8.87
CA CYS A 424 29.91 -11.18 -8.43
C CYS A 424 30.71 -12.19 -9.27
N GLU A 425 31.65 -11.73 -10.10
CA GLU A 425 32.47 -12.58 -10.98
C GLU A 425 33.72 -13.17 -10.30
N ARG A 426 33.87 -13.02 -8.97
CA ARG A 426 35.06 -13.50 -8.23
C ARG A 426 35.06 -15.02 -8.02
N PHE A 427 36.02 -15.71 -8.62
CA PHE A 427 36.27 -17.14 -8.44
C PHE A 427 36.62 -17.59 -7.02
N ASP A 428 37.11 -16.68 -6.17
CA ASP A 428 37.47 -16.94 -4.78
C ASP A 428 36.35 -16.54 -3.79
N CYS A 429 35.20 -16.08 -4.28
CA CYS A 429 34.11 -15.62 -3.42
C CYS A 429 33.55 -16.74 -2.54
N TYR A 430 33.71 -16.57 -1.22
CA TYR A 430 33.17 -17.49 -0.20
C TYR A 430 31.77 -17.10 0.33
N LEU A 431 31.24 -15.96 -0.11
CA LEU A 431 29.90 -15.47 0.23
C LEU A 431 28.84 -16.19 -0.61
N GLY A 432 27.57 -16.07 -0.21
CA GLY A 432 26.44 -16.61 -0.99
C GLY A 432 25.93 -15.58 -2.00
N HIS A 433 25.58 -16.04 -3.20
CA HIS A 433 24.96 -15.24 -4.26
C HIS A 433 23.46 -15.52 -4.37
N SER A 434 22.99 -16.62 -3.77
CA SER A 434 21.64 -17.14 -3.85
C SER A 434 21.14 -17.66 -2.50
N CYS A 435 19.81 -17.61 -2.26
CA CYS A 435 19.24 -18.03 -0.98
C CYS A 435 19.24 -19.56 -0.81
N HIS A 436 20.15 -20.09 0.00
CA HIS A 436 20.23 -21.53 0.32
C HIS A 436 19.11 -22.05 1.25
N LEU A 437 18.15 -21.19 1.63
CA LEU A 437 16.97 -21.51 2.47
C LEU A 437 15.65 -21.33 1.72
N GLU A 438 15.71 -20.97 0.44
CA GLU A 438 14.58 -20.88 -0.44
C GLU A 438 14.31 -22.23 -1.10
N ALA A 439 13.09 -22.74 -0.97
CA ALA A 439 12.58 -23.86 -1.72
C ALA A 439 11.29 -23.42 -2.42
N GLU A 440 11.15 -23.73 -3.71
CA GLU A 440 9.92 -23.46 -4.50
C GLU A 440 9.42 -22.00 -4.43
N GLY A 441 10.35 -21.04 -4.32
CA GLY A 441 10.04 -19.59 -4.21
C GLY A 441 9.54 -19.14 -2.84
N TYR A 442 9.64 -20.00 -1.82
CA TYR A 442 9.35 -19.71 -0.42
C TYR A 442 10.60 -19.84 0.45
N CYS A 443 10.85 -18.84 1.29
CA CYS A 443 11.88 -18.86 2.34
C CYS A 443 11.21 -18.51 3.67
N LYS A 444 11.42 -19.36 4.70
CA LYS A 444 10.79 -19.22 6.03
C LYS A 444 11.07 -17.90 6.76
N PHE A 445 12.08 -17.14 6.33
CA PHE A 445 12.41 -15.83 6.88
C PHE A 445 11.80 -14.66 6.08
N GLY A 446 11.28 -14.90 4.86
CA GLY A 446 10.64 -13.87 4.04
C GLY A 446 11.48 -12.58 3.92
N GLN A 447 10.89 -11.45 4.29
CA GLN A 447 11.53 -10.12 4.24
C GLN A 447 12.60 -9.86 5.33
N SER A 448 12.73 -10.74 6.33
CA SER A 448 13.84 -10.69 7.31
C SER A 448 15.04 -11.56 6.89
N CYS A 449 14.98 -12.25 5.75
CA CYS A 449 16.11 -12.98 5.22
C CYS A 449 17.22 -12.05 4.70
N ASN A 450 18.49 -12.37 4.99
CA ASN A 450 19.66 -11.71 4.40
C ASN A 450 19.68 -11.78 2.86
N PHE A 451 19.03 -12.79 2.28
CA PHE A 451 18.99 -13.06 0.84
C PHE A 451 17.68 -12.63 0.17
N LYS A 452 16.88 -11.77 0.81
CA LYS A 452 15.56 -11.35 0.32
C LYS A 452 15.57 -10.72 -1.08
N GLU A 453 16.68 -10.10 -1.48
CA GLU A 453 16.89 -9.49 -2.80
C GLU A 453 17.22 -10.52 -3.90
N VAL A 454 17.56 -11.76 -3.53
CA VAL A 454 17.83 -12.89 -4.43
C VAL A 454 16.91 -14.08 -4.17
N HIS A 455 15.76 -13.83 -3.54
CA HIS A 455 14.60 -14.72 -3.57
C HIS A 455 13.97 -14.73 -4.97
N ARG A 456 13.38 -15.84 -5.38
CA ARG A 456 12.71 -16.09 -6.68
C ARG A 456 13.59 -15.92 -7.94
N MET A 457 14.87 -15.57 -7.77
CA MET A 457 15.93 -15.71 -8.77
C MET A 457 15.85 -17.07 -9.47
N ASP A 458 15.87 -17.06 -10.80
CA ASP A 458 15.95 -18.29 -11.61
C ASP A 458 17.25 -19.04 -11.27
N LYS A 459 17.16 -20.34 -11.00
CA LYS A 459 18.30 -21.21 -10.66
C LYS A 459 18.81 -22.02 -11.85
N ARG A 460 18.24 -21.82 -13.06
CA ARG A 460 18.69 -22.47 -14.30
C ARG A 460 20.01 -21.88 -14.77
N LYS A 461 21.03 -22.73 -14.93
CA LYS A 461 22.32 -22.36 -15.52
C LYS A 461 22.13 -22.00 -16.99
N HIS A 462 22.35 -20.74 -17.36
CA HIS A 462 22.19 -20.22 -18.73
C HIS A 462 23.55 -19.96 -19.40
N THR A 463 24.47 -19.33 -18.68
CA THR A 463 25.84 -19.06 -19.12
C THR A 463 26.84 -19.57 -18.07
N ARG A 464 28.08 -19.80 -18.49
CA ARG A 464 29.22 -20.03 -17.61
C ARG A 464 30.44 -19.26 -18.06
N MET A 465 31.33 -18.93 -17.14
CA MET A 465 32.58 -18.19 -17.37
C MET A 465 33.76 -18.97 -16.78
N ASP A 466 34.88 -19.04 -17.49
CA ASP A 466 36.13 -19.66 -17.02
C ASP A 466 37.07 -18.65 -16.32
N LEU A 467 38.24 -19.12 -15.88
CA LEU A 467 39.24 -18.30 -15.17
C LEU A 467 39.85 -17.18 -16.02
N ASP A 468 39.88 -17.35 -17.35
CA ASP A 468 40.42 -16.38 -18.30
C ASP A 468 39.36 -15.36 -18.74
N GLY A 469 38.09 -15.57 -18.36
CA GLY A 469 36.95 -14.69 -18.62
C GLY A 469 36.11 -15.08 -19.82
N ASN A 470 36.40 -16.19 -20.50
CA ASN A 470 35.62 -16.63 -21.66
C ASN A 470 34.24 -17.12 -21.22
N PHE A 471 33.20 -16.76 -21.98
CA PHE A 471 31.85 -17.22 -21.72
C PHE A 471 31.42 -18.37 -22.62
N GLU A 472 30.63 -19.29 -22.07
CA GLU A 472 29.89 -20.31 -22.82
C GLU A 472 28.40 -20.25 -22.47
N LYS A 473 27.55 -20.49 -23.47
CA LYS A 473 26.08 -20.51 -23.35
C LYS A 473 25.57 -21.95 -23.33
N ASN A 474 24.58 -22.23 -22.48
CA ASN A 474 23.87 -23.50 -22.52
C ASN A 474 22.80 -23.48 -23.61
N ILE A 475 22.95 -24.35 -24.61
CA ILE A 475 22.02 -24.52 -25.72
C ILE A 475 21.63 -26.00 -25.73
N ASN A 476 20.37 -26.28 -25.40
CA ASN A 476 19.79 -27.65 -25.33
C ASN A 476 20.63 -28.64 -24.47
N GLY A 477 21.24 -28.16 -23.38
CA GLY A 477 22.07 -28.96 -22.49
C GLY A 477 23.55 -29.01 -22.86
N GLN A 478 23.92 -28.66 -24.10
CA GLN A 478 25.32 -28.52 -24.52
C GLN A 478 25.84 -27.12 -24.17
N TRP A 479 27.12 -27.04 -23.82
CA TRP A 479 27.83 -25.76 -23.69
C TRP A 479 28.50 -25.42 -25.01
N GLN A 480 28.29 -24.19 -25.48
CA GLN A 480 28.91 -23.67 -26.70
C GLN A 480 29.59 -22.35 -26.36
N ARG A 481 30.85 -22.19 -26.77
CA ARG A 481 31.58 -20.93 -26.57
C ARG A 481 30.82 -19.79 -27.22
N ILE A 482 30.60 -18.72 -26.45
CA ILE A 482 30.22 -17.44 -27.03
C ILE A 482 31.49 -16.98 -27.75
N LEU A 483 31.51 -17.16 -29.06
CA LEU A 483 32.43 -16.40 -29.90
C LEU A 483 31.86 -14.99 -29.93
N ASP A 484 32.58 -14.06 -29.32
CA ASP A 484 32.27 -12.63 -29.43
C ASP A 484 32.33 -12.23 -30.92
N VAL A 485 31.35 -11.44 -31.37
CA VAL A 485 31.02 -11.20 -32.79
C VAL A 485 31.35 -9.77 -33.19
#